data_AF-A0A0F9HP13-F1
#
_entry.id   AF-A0A0F9HP13-F1
#
_cell.length_a   1.000
_cell.length_b   1.000
_cell.length_c   1.000
_cell.angle_alpha   90.00
_cell.angle_beta   90.00
_cell.angle_gamma   90.00
#
_symmetry.space_group_name_H-M   'P 1'
#
loop_
_entity.id
_entity.type
_entity.pdbx_description
1 polymer ?
#
loop_
_entity_poly.entity_id
_entity_poly.type
_entity_poly.pdbx_seq_one_letter_code
_entity_poly.pdbx_strand_id
1 'polypeptide(L)'
;MKNVRHTDTTGRIWITSIPDDAPDLHASMGIPVGPPDISGLELPEPLAVRLHNALVERDILTWDQFRRNRQAVLGALKWALRADIQGLETIYRAEVD
;
A
#
# COMPACT_ATOMS: atom_id res chain seq x y z
N MET A 1 15.18 -17.89 4.23
CA MET A 1 14.21 -17.11 3.46
C MET A 1 14.35 -15.67 3.90
N LYS A 2 14.47 -14.73 2.96
CA LYS A 2 14.56 -13.29 3.24
C LYS A 2 13.38 -12.57 2.61
N ASN A 3 12.92 -11.53 3.28
CA ASN A 3 11.87 -10.66 2.76
C ASN A 3 12.49 -9.52 1.97
N VAL A 4 12.03 -9.33 0.74
CA VAL A 4 12.53 -8.30 -0.17
C VAL A 4 11.38 -7.39 -0.58
N ARG A 5 11.64 -6.09 -0.50
CA ARG A 5 10.74 -5.04 -0.94
C ARG A 5 10.97 -4.76 -2.42
N HIS A 6 9.90 -4.72 -3.20
CA HIS A 6 9.96 -4.29 -4.60
C HIS A 6 8.71 -3.49 -4.98
N THR A 7 8.81 -2.73 -6.06
CA THR A 7 7.68 -1.97 -6.61
C THR A 7 7.29 -2.56 -7.96
N ASP A 8 6.00 -2.81 -8.15
CA ASP A 8 5.48 -3.32 -9.43
C ASP A 8 5.24 -2.20 -10.47
N THR A 9 4.79 -2.59 -11.66
CA THR A 9 4.51 -1.66 -12.77
C THR A 9 3.35 -0.71 -12.50
N THR A 10 2.50 -1.01 -11.52
CA THR A 10 1.37 -0.15 -11.08
C THR A 10 1.78 0.83 -9.98
N GLY A 11 3.03 0.75 -9.50
CA GLY A 11 3.53 1.57 -8.41
C GLY A 11 3.16 1.04 -7.02
N ARG A 12 2.63 -0.19 -6.93
CA ARG A 12 2.40 -0.85 -5.64
C ARG A 12 3.70 -1.41 -5.09
N ILE A 13 3.91 -1.22 -3.80
CA ILE A 13 5.04 -1.75 -3.07
C ILE A 13 4.63 -3.08 -2.48
N TRP A 14 5.39 -4.12 -2.77
CA TRP A 14 5.16 -5.47 -2.28
C TRP A 14 6.33 -5.93 -1.42
N ILE A 15 6.02 -6.74 -0.41
CA ILE A 15 7.01 -7.53 0.32
C ILE A 15 6.83 -8.98 -0.09
N THR A 16 7.89 -9.58 -0.63
CA THR A 16 7.90 -10.99 -1.02
C THR A 16 9.02 -11.74 -0.29
N SER A 17 8.80 -13.02 -0.03
CA SER A 17 9.79 -13.91 0.55
C SER A 17 10.49 -14.69 -0.55
N ILE A 18 11.81 -14.62 -0.59
CA ILE A 18 12.66 -15.37 -1.53
C ILE A 18 13.72 -16.18 -0.76
N PRO A 19 14.33 -17.20 -1.39
CA PRO A 19 15.48 -17.89 -0.82
C PRO A 19 16.62 -16.93 -0.45
N ASP A 20 17.42 -17.26 0.56
CA ASP A 20 18.46 -16.35 1.07
C ASP A 20 19.58 -16.11 0.05
N ASP A 21 19.83 -17.12 -0.79
CA ASP A 21 20.81 -17.14 -1.87
C ASP A 21 20.28 -16.55 -3.18
N ALA A 22 18.97 -16.29 -3.29
CA ALA A 22 18.39 -15.70 -4.48
C ALA A 22 18.73 -14.19 -4.59
N PRO A 23 19.05 -13.68 -5.80
CA PRO A 23 19.18 -12.25 -6.05
C PRO A 23 17.88 -11.49 -5.79
N ASP A 24 17.97 -10.27 -5.26
CA ASP A 24 16.80 -9.42 -4.97
C ASP A 24 16.00 -9.06 -6.24
N LEU A 25 16.63 -9.12 -7.42
CA LEU A 25 15.95 -8.94 -8.71
C LEU A 25 14.80 -9.96 -8.91
N HIS A 26 14.86 -11.11 -8.24
CA HIS A 26 13.82 -12.13 -8.30
C HIS A 26 12.66 -11.87 -7.33
N ALA A 27 12.64 -10.73 -6.63
CA ALA A 27 11.60 -10.41 -5.65
C ALA A 27 10.17 -10.51 -6.24
N SER A 28 9.96 -10.13 -7.51
CA SER A 28 8.65 -10.22 -8.17
C SER A 28 8.16 -11.66 -8.38
N MET A 29 9.06 -12.65 -8.30
CA MET A 29 8.74 -14.08 -8.41
C MET A 29 8.64 -14.77 -7.03
N GLY A 30 8.87 -14.03 -5.95
CA GLY A 30 8.82 -14.56 -4.59
C GLY A 30 7.41 -14.85 -4.09
N ILE A 31 7.31 -15.43 -2.91
CA ILE A 31 6.03 -15.69 -2.24
C ILE A 31 5.53 -14.35 -1.65
N PRO A 32 4.33 -13.86 -2.00
CA PRO A 32 3.79 -12.64 -1.41
C PRO A 32 3.64 -12.76 0.10
N VAL A 33 4.24 -11.83 0.84
CA VAL A 33 4.11 -11.71 2.31
C VAL A 33 3.09 -10.64 2.66
N GLY A 34 3.05 -9.55 1.91
CA GLY A 34 2.09 -8.48 2.09
C GLY A 34 2.27 -7.31 1.12
N PRO A 35 1.41 -6.30 1.22
CA PRO A 35 0.33 -6.12 2.22
C PRO A 35 -0.87 -7.05 1.96
N PRO A 36 -1.84 -7.16 2.89
CA PRO A 36 -3.04 -7.96 2.65
C PRO A 36 -3.80 -7.46 1.42
N ASP A 37 -4.42 -8.37 0.69
CA ASP A 37 -5.24 -8.01 -0.46
C ASP A 37 -6.47 -7.21 -0.01
N ILE A 38 -6.56 -5.96 -0.49
CA ILE A 38 -7.65 -5.02 -0.18
C ILE A 38 -8.58 -4.81 -1.39
N SER A 39 -8.48 -5.64 -2.43
CA SER A 39 -9.30 -5.55 -3.65
C SER A 39 -10.81 -5.52 -3.36
N GLY A 40 -11.26 -6.21 -2.32
CA GLY A 40 -12.67 -6.21 -1.89
C GLY A 40 -13.22 -4.87 -1.37
N LEU A 41 -12.39 -3.83 -1.23
CA LEU A 41 -12.86 -2.48 -0.91
C LEU A 41 -13.31 -1.69 -2.15
N GLU A 42 -13.07 -2.21 -3.36
CA GLU A 42 -13.49 -1.60 -4.64
C GLU A 42 -13.10 -0.12 -4.76
N LEU A 43 -11.94 0.25 -4.23
CA LEU A 43 -11.44 1.62 -4.24
C LEU A 43 -11.00 2.02 -5.66
N PRO A 44 -11.13 3.31 -6.05
CA PRO A 44 -10.50 3.82 -7.25
C PRO A 44 -9.00 3.51 -7.26
N GLU A 45 -8.46 3.09 -8.41
CA GLU A 45 -7.09 2.59 -8.53
C GLU A 45 -6.02 3.49 -7.87
N PRO A 46 -6.02 4.83 -8.05
CA PRO A 46 -5.03 5.68 -7.38
C PRO A 46 -5.11 5.61 -5.85
N LEU A 47 -6.32 5.50 -5.29
CA LEU A 47 -6.53 5.38 -3.85
C LEU A 47 -6.15 3.98 -3.35
N ALA A 48 -6.46 2.94 -4.12
CA ALA A 48 -6.06 1.56 -3.82
C ALA A 48 -4.54 1.43 -3.72
N VAL A 49 -3.79 1.98 -4.69
CA VAL A 49 -2.31 1.99 -4.68
C VAL A 49 -1.77 2.76 -3.47
N ARG A 50 -2.32 3.95 -3.18
CA ARG A 50 -1.89 4.74 -2.00
C ARG A 50 -2.14 4.00 -0.69
N LEU A 51 -3.31 3.39 -0.52
CA LEU A 51 -3.65 2.63 0.69
C LEU A 51 -2.75 1.41 0.82
N HIS A 52 -2.58 0.65 -0.26
CA HIS A 52 -1.70 -0.51 -0.32
C HIS A 52 -0.28 -0.15 0.15
N ASN A 53 0.32 0.89 -0.43
CA ASN A 53 1.64 1.37 -0.06
C ASN A 53 1.69 1.84 1.40
N ALA A 54 0.66 2.56 1.85
CA ALA A 54 0.57 3.04 3.23
C ALA A 54 0.52 1.90 4.26
N LEU A 55 -0.05 0.73 3.91
CA LEU A 55 -0.02 -0.46 4.75
C LEU A 55 1.39 -1.04 4.84
N VAL A 56 2.11 -1.12 3.72
CA VAL A 56 3.51 -1.61 3.70
C VAL A 56 4.44 -0.72 4.51
N GLU A 57 4.35 0.60 4.37
CA GLU A 57 5.19 1.53 5.15
C GLU A 57 4.97 1.43 6.67
N ARG A 58 3.87 0.79 7.08
CA ARG A 58 3.52 0.55 8.49
C ARG A 58 3.75 -0.89 8.92
N ASP A 59 4.42 -1.68 8.10
CA ASP A 59 4.68 -3.10 8.32
C ASP A 59 3.39 -3.93 8.54
N ILE A 60 2.29 -3.51 7.91
CA ILE A 60 1.00 -4.22 7.92
C ILE A 60 0.97 -5.14 6.70
N LEU A 61 1.56 -6.31 6.85
CA LEU A 61 1.76 -7.26 5.75
C LEU A 61 0.68 -8.34 5.69
N THR A 62 0.04 -8.64 6.82
CA THR A 62 -0.91 -9.75 6.96
C THR A 62 -2.28 -9.28 7.46
N TRP A 63 -3.31 -10.11 7.25
CA TRP A 63 -4.64 -9.88 7.82
C TRP A 63 -4.65 -9.88 9.35
N ASP A 64 -3.79 -10.66 10.01
CA ASP A 64 -3.70 -10.66 11.47
C ASP A 64 -3.16 -9.31 11.99
N GLN A 65 -2.07 -8.81 11.39
CA GLN A 65 -1.54 -7.47 11.69
C GLN A 65 -2.58 -6.38 11.40
N PHE A 66 -3.30 -6.49 10.28
CA PHE A 66 -4.36 -5.54 9.92
C PHE A 66 -5.46 -5.47 10.99
N ARG A 67 -5.91 -6.61 11.51
CA ARG A 67 -6.94 -6.68 12.55
C ARG A 67 -6.43 -6.19 13.92
N ARG A 68 -5.19 -6.51 14.28
CA ARG A 68 -4.60 -6.16 15.58
C ARG A 68 -4.15 -4.70 15.66
N ASN A 69 -3.73 -4.11 14.54
CA ASN A 69 -3.14 -2.77 14.51
C ASN A 69 -4.13 -1.71 14.02
N ARG A 70 -5.34 -1.66 14.63
CA ARG A 70 -6.42 -0.75 14.22
C ARG A 70 -5.97 0.71 14.05
N GLN A 71 -5.14 1.22 14.96
CA GLN A 71 -4.67 2.61 14.89
C GLN A 71 -3.79 2.85 13.66
N ALA A 72 -2.89 1.91 13.34
CA ALA A 72 -2.01 2.01 12.18
C ALA A 72 -2.81 1.92 10.87
N VAL A 73 -3.80 1.03 10.80
CA VAL A 73 -4.73 0.91 9.66
C VAL A 73 -5.52 2.20 9.45
N LEU A 74 -6.12 2.76 10.52
CA LEU A 74 -6.83 4.04 10.42
C LEU A 74 -5.90 5.18 9.98
N GLY A 75 -4.65 5.17 10.43
CA GLY A 75 -3.62 6.11 9.97
C GLY A 75 -3.30 5.96 8.49
N ALA A 76 -3.19 4.72 7.98
CA ALA A 76 -2.98 4.44 6.57
C ALA A 76 -4.15 4.95 5.71
N LEU A 77 -5.39 4.68 6.14
CA LEU A 77 -6.60 5.13 5.45
C LEU A 77 -6.68 6.66 5.39
N LYS A 78 -6.49 7.34 6.52
CA LYS A 78 -6.48 8.82 6.57
C LYS A 78 -5.40 9.41 5.68
N TRP A 79 -4.21 8.80 5.66
CA TRP A 79 -3.12 9.24 4.81
C TRP A 79 -3.46 9.07 3.32
N ALA A 80 -4.00 7.92 2.92
CA ALA A 80 -4.35 7.63 1.54
C ALA A 80 -5.44 8.57 0.99
N LEU A 81 -6.40 8.96 1.84
CA LEU A 81 -7.50 9.89 1.50
C LEU A 81 -7.07 11.36 1.48
N ARG A 82 -6.00 11.74 2.19
CA ARG A 82 -5.57 13.15 2.30
C ARG A 82 -5.23 13.77 0.95
N ALA A 83 -4.66 12.99 0.03
CA ALA A 83 -4.32 13.46 -1.31
C ALA A 83 -5.54 13.90 -2.11
N ASP A 84 -6.68 13.21 -1.96
CA ASP A 84 -7.91 13.55 -2.68
C ASP A 84 -8.56 14.82 -2.12
N ILE A 85 -8.47 15.04 -0.79
CA ILE A 85 -8.96 16.28 -0.15
C ILE A 85 -8.19 17.50 -0.68
N GLN A 86 -6.87 17.41 -0.80
CA GLN A 86 -6.06 18.51 -1.33
C GLN A 86 -6.36 18.82 -2.81
N GLY A 87 -6.61 17.78 -3.61
CA GLY A 87 -7.05 17.96 -4.99
C GLY A 87 -8.40 18.67 -5.09
N LEU A 88 -9.37 18.25 -4.27
CA LEU A 88 -10.69 18.89 -4.21
C LEU A 88 -10.61 20.35 -3.72
N GLU A 89 -9.81 20.64 -2.70
CA GLU A 89 -9.59 22.02 -2.23
C GLU A 89 -8.98 22.91 -3.32
N THR A 90 -8.07 22.36 -4.12
CA THR A 90 -7.44 23.09 -5.23
C THR A 90 -8.46 23.43 -6.31
N ILE A 91 -9.28 22.46 -6.72
CA ILE A 91 -10.35 22.67 -7.70
C ILE A 91 -11.38 23.66 -7.15
N TYR A 92 -11.81 23.49 -5.91
CA TYR A 92 -12.80 24.36 -5.28
C TYR A 92 -12.32 25.82 -5.23
N ARG A 93 -11.06 26.07 -4.87
CA ARG A 93 -10.49 27.42 -4.88
C ARG A 93 -10.43 28.01 -6.28
N ALA A 94 -10.08 27.22 -7.29
CA ALA A 94 -9.99 27.68 -8.68
C ALA A 94 -11.35 28.06 -9.31
N GLU A 95 -12.46 27.52 -8.81
CA GLU A 95 -13.81 27.81 -9.32
C GLU A 95 -14.54 28.94 -8.57
N VAL A 96 -14.06 29.31 -7.38
CA VAL A 96 -14.68 30.34 -6.53
C VAL A 96 -13.99 31.71 -6.67
N ASP A 97 -12.78 31.75 -7.22
CA ASP A 97 -12.03 32.97 -7.60
C ASP A 97 -12.29 33.37 -9.06
#